data_AF-A0AA94JUB7-F1
#
_entry.id   AF-A0AA94JUB7-F1
#
_cell.length_a   1.000
_cell.length_b   1.000
_cell.length_c   1.000
_cell.angle_alpha   90.00
_cell.angle_beta   90.00
_cell.angle_gamma   90.00
#
_symmetry.space_group_name_H-M   'P 1'
#
loop_
_entity.id
_entity.type
_entity.pdbx_description
1 polymer ?
#
loop_
_entity_poly.entity_id
_entity_poly.type
_entity_poly.pdbx_seq_one_letter_code
_entity_poly.pdbx_strand_id
1 'polypeptide(L)'
;DLVDTLSYITHSTGVILNAYAKKDAEDIKGLATIHIQKDKQGFDVIIGEKKLSTVGVEHSEVEKDTNNEYIIEASYINPELLSKKVFETKKETGEIYYRSSRGSEPDIELGMKSFCSLISQYGAEVYNGNEALIDYEEKITIDASVN
;
A
#
# COMPACT_ATOMS: atom_id res chain seq x y z
N ASP A 1 -2.50 -19.59 -2.72
CA ASP A 1 -1.94 -18.59 -3.63
C ASP A 1 -1.77 -17.28 -2.86
N LEU A 2 -0.72 -16.50 -3.12
CA LEU A 2 -0.52 -15.20 -2.46
C LEU A 2 -1.61 -14.21 -2.83
N VAL A 3 -2.00 -14.14 -4.11
CA VAL A 3 -3.02 -13.18 -4.59
C VAL A 3 -4.37 -13.47 -3.96
N ASP A 4 -4.74 -14.75 -3.84
CA ASP A 4 -5.97 -15.17 -3.15
C ASP A 4 -5.93 -14.82 -1.66
N THR A 5 -4.76 -14.96 -1.02
CA THR A 5 -4.57 -14.63 0.40
C THR A 5 -4.77 -13.13 0.62
N LEU A 6 -4.15 -12.28 -0.19
CA LEU A 6 -4.30 -10.83 -0.13
C LEU A 6 -5.75 -10.41 -0.39
N SER A 7 -6.40 -11.03 -1.38
CA SER A 7 -7.81 -10.79 -1.70
C SER A 7 -8.71 -11.18 -0.53
N TYR A 8 -8.50 -12.34 0.08
CA TYR A 8 -9.25 -12.80 1.24
C TYR A 8 -9.12 -11.85 2.42
N ILE A 9 -7.89 -11.41 2.75
CA ILE A 9 -7.67 -10.45 3.84
C ILE A 9 -8.32 -9.10 3.52
N THR A 10 -8.17 -8.60 2.29
CA THR A 10 -8.82 -7.36 1.84
C THR A 10 -10.33 -7.44 1.95
N HIS A 11 -10.92 -8.58 1.59
CA HIS A 11 -12.37 -8.79 1.67
C HIS A 11 -12.89 -8.95 3.10
N SER A 12 -12.11 -9.58 3.99
CA SER A 12 -12.52 -9.85 5.38
C SER A 12 -12.28 -8.68 6.33
N THR A 13 -11.25 -7.87 6.06
CA THR A 13 -10.86 -6.73 6.93
C THR A 13 -11.22 -5.37 6.34
N GLY A 14 -11.41 -5.28 5.02
CA GLY A 14 -11.57 -3.99 4.33
C GLY A 14 -10.26 -3.24 4.10
N VAL A 15 -9.12 -3.73 4.62
CA VAL A 15 -7.80 -3.11 4.43
C VAL A 15 -7.27 -3.46 3.05
N ILE A 16 -6.81 -2.46 2.31
CA ILE A 16 -6.22 -2.68 0.99
C ILE A 16 -4.82 -3.26 1.17
N LEU A 17 -4.61 -4.46 0.65
CA LEU A 17 -3.31 -5.08 0.56
C LEU A 17 -2.84 -5.20 -0.89
N ASN A 18 -1.52 -5.08 -1.07
CA ASN A 18 -0.84 -5.36 -2.32
C ASN A 18 0.45 -6.13 -2.07
N ALA A 19 1.03 -6.70 -3.14
CA ALA A 19 2.34 -7.32 -3.08
C ALA A 19 3.18 -7.03 -4.31
N TYR A 20 4.50 -7.10 -4.12
CA TYR A 20 5.50 -6.90 -5.16
C TYR A 20 6.49 -8.05 -5.09
N ALA A 21 6.87 -8.61 -6.23
CA ALA A 21 7.95 -9.59 -6.28
C ALA A 21 9.26 -8.91 -5.85
N LYS A 22 10.07 -9.58 -5.04
CA LYS A 22 11.34 -9.00 -4.56
C LYS A 22 12.27 -8.62 -5.71
N LYS A 23 12.27 -9.38 -6.81
CA LYS A 23 13.00 -9.07 -8.05
C LYS A 23 12.62 -7.73 -8.72
N ASP A 24 11.43 -7.19 -8.44
CA ASP A 24 10.96 -5.94 -9.06
C ASP A 24 11.32 -4.70 -8.22
N ALA A 25 11.84 -4.92 -7.01
CA ALA A 25 12.34 -3.88 -6.13
C ALA A 25 13.77 -3.45 -6.53
N GLU A 26 14.16 -2.24 -6.16
CA GLU A 26 15.54 -1.77 -6.38
C GLU A 26 16.49 -2.46 -5.40
N ASP A 27 17.61 -3.01 -5.89
CA ASP A 27 18.67 -3.56 -5.02
C ASP A 27 19.61 -2.44 -4.57
N ILE A 28 19.46 -2.02 -3.31
CA ILE A 28 20.34 -1.07 -2.66
C ILE A 28 21.22 -1.80 -1.64
N LYS A 29 22.45 -2.13 -2.05
CA LYS A 29 23.46 -2.80 -1.19
C LYS A 29 22.99 -4.17 -0.66
N GLY A 30 22.29 -4.95 -1.48
CA GLY A 30 21.74 -6.26 -1.13
C GLY A 30 20.38 -6.20 -0.42
N LEU A 31 19.76 -5.03 -0.33
CA LEU A 31 18.43 -4.83 0.24
C LEU A 31 17.44 -4.48 -0.87
N ALA A 32 16.44 -5.34 -1.04
CA ALA A 32 15.30 -5.07 -1.92
C ALA A 32 14.48 -3.92 -1.33
N THR A 33 14.47 -2.78 -2.03
CA THR A 33 13.91 -1.53 -1.57
C THR A 33 12.87 -1.03 -2.57
N ILE A 34 11.71 -0.60 -2.06
CA ILE A 34 10.72 0.13 -2.81
C ILE A 34 10.61 1.55 -2.27
N HIS A 35 10.33 2.49 -3.15
CA HIS A 35 10.23 3.90 -2.86
C HIS A 35 8.83 4.40 -3.09
N ILE A 36 8.39 5.33 -2.26
CA ILE A 36 7.14 6.05 -2.48
C ILE A 36 7.47 7.47 -2.89
N GLN A 37 6.94 7.89 -4.03
CA GLN A 37 7.14 9.25 -4.54
C GLN A 37 5.86 9.75 -5.21
N LYS A 38 5.73 11.06 -5.37
CA LYS A 38 4.60 11.64 -6.09
C LYS A 38 4.87 11.67 -7.60
N ASP A 39 3.92 11.22 -8.41
CA ASP A 39 3.98 11.32 -9.86
C ASP A 39 3.73 12.76 -10.35
N LYS A 40 3.78 12.99 -11.67
CA LYS A 40 3.54 14.31 -12.27
C LYS A 40 2.16 14.90 -11.98
N GLN A 41 1.19 14.06 -11.61
CA GLN A 41 -0.18 14.43 -11.24
C GLN A 41 -0.37 14.44 -9.71
N GLY A 42 0.72 14.25 -8.96
CA GLY A 42 0.77 14.29 -7.50
C GLY A 42 0.36 12.99 -6.81
N PHE A 43 0.07 11.90 -7.51
CA PHE A 43 -0.32 10.63 -6.89
C PHE A 43 0.88 9.91 -6.31
N ASP A 44 0.72 9.29 -5.14
CA ASP A 44 1.75 8.45 -4.56
C ASP A 44 1.88 7.16 -5.38
N VAL A 45 3.08 6.94 -5.91
CA VAL A 45 3.44 5.78 -6.73
C VAL A 45 4.54 4.99 -6.05
N ILE A 46 4.40 3.67 -6.09
CA ILE A 46 5.42 2.75 -5.61
C ILE A 46 6.38 2.45 -6.76
N ILE A 47 7.67 2.64 -6.49
CA ILE A 47 8.75 2.51 -7.47
C ILE A 47 9.79 1.51 -6.95
N GLY A 48 10.12 0.52 -7.78
CA GLY A 48 11.31 -0.31 -7.65
C GLY A 48 12.20 -0.10 -8.87
N GLU A 49 12.56 -1.17 -9.58
CA GLU A 49 13.23 -1.04 -10.90
C GLU A 49 12.37 -0.29 -11.93
N LYS A 50 11.04 -0.40 -11.78
CA LYS A 50 10.02 0.28 -12.57
C LYS A 50 8.91 0.79 -11.65
N LYS A 51 7.97 1.57 -12.21
CA LYS A 51 6.72 1.88 -11.50
C LYS A 51 5.94 0.58 -11.26
N LEU A 52 5.64 0.29 -9.99
CA LEU A 52 4.98 -0.94 -9.56
C LEU A 52 3.49 -0.73 -9.27
N SER A 53 3.09 0.43 -8.77
CA SER A 53 1.67 0.73 -8.53
C SER A 53 1.42 2.23 -8.37
N THR A 54 0.14 2.58 -8.27
CA THR A 54 -0.31 3.90 -7.81
C THR A 54 -1.23 3.68 -6.62
N VAL A 55 -0.81 4.14 -5.44
CA VAL A 55 -1.49 3.87 -4.16
C VAL A 55 -2.96 4.29 -4.25
N GLY A 56 -3.85 3.34 -3.94
CA GLY A 56 -5.29 3.53 -3.97
C GLY A 56 -5.93 3.70 -5.36
N VAL A 57 -5.17 3.71 -6.46
CA VAL A 57 -5.68 3.91 -7.83
C VAL A 57 -5.55 2.65 -8.67
N GLU A 58 -4.37 2.02 -8.67
CA GLU A 58 -4.05 0.91 -9.56
C GLU A 58 -2.95 0.04 -8.95
N HIS A 59 -3.18 -1.28 -8.93
CA HIS A 59 -2.16 -2.28 -8.65
C HIS A 59 -1.69 -2.90 -9.97
N SER A 60 -0.39 -3.10 -10.13
CA SER A 60 0.11 -3.97 -11.20
C SER A 60 -0.11 -5.43 -10.84
N GLU A 61 -0.10 -6.32 -11.84
CA GLU A 61 -0.12 -7.75 -11.60
C GLU A 61 1.08 -8.18 -10.75
N VAL A 62 0.84 -9.03 -9.76
CA VAL A 62 1.89 -9.58 -8.91
C VAL A 62 2.67 -10.61 -9.71
N GLU A 63 3.86 -10.23 -10.18
CA GLU A 63 4.74 -11.16 -10.90
C GLU A 63 5.20 -12.29 -9.98
N LYS A 64 5.46 -13.47 -10.56
CA LYS A 64 6.07 -14.57 -9.80
C LYS A 64 7.54 -14.27 -9.55
N ASP A 65 7.97 -14.44 -8.30
CA ASP A 65 9.36 -14.38 -7.90
C ASP A 65 9.99 -15.77 -7.93
N THR A 66 11.23 -15.88 -8.41
CA THR A 66 11.93 -17.17 -8.53
C THR A 66 12.15 -17.85 -7.18
N ASN A 67 12.32 -17.06 -6.11
CA ASN A 67 12.53 -17.56 -4.74
C ASN A 67 11.25 -17.51 -3.91
N ASN A 68 10.11 -17.15 -4.49
CA ASN A 68 8.86 -16.86 -3.79
C ASN A 68 9.00 -15.79 -2.70
N GLU A 69 9.87 -14.80 -2.92
CA GLU A 69 10.05 -13.67 -2.00
C GLU A 69 9.23 -12.46 -2.46
N TYR A 70 8.50 -11.84 -1.52
CA TYR A 70 7.57 -10.76 -1.82
C TYR A 70 7.65 -9.65 -0.76
N ILE A 71 7.41 -8.42 -1.21
CA ILE A 71 7.19 -7.25 -0.35
C ILE A 71 5.68 -7.02 -0.27
N ILE A 72 5.14 -6.90 0.94
CA ILE A 72 3.70 -6.70 1.18
C ILE A 72 3.45 -5.25 1.56
N GLU A 73 2.46 -4.64 0.95
CA GLU A 73 1.98 -3.30 1.24
C GLU A 73 0.58 -3.38 1.87
N ALA A 74 0.38 -2.63 2.94
CA ALA A 74 -0.95 -2.21 3.39
C ALA A 74 -1.04 -0.70 3.25
N SER A 75 -2.09 -0.19 2.60
CA SER A 75 -2.23 1.24 2.37
C SER A 75 -3.65 1.74 2.58
N TYR A 76 -3.73 2.99 3.03
CA TYR A 76 -4.95 3.75 3.18
C TYR A 76 -4.74 5.15 2.62
N ILE A 77 -5.75 5.66 1.93
CA ILE A 77 -5.80 7.03 1.45
C ILE A 77 -7.19 7.59 1.70
N ASN A 78 -7.26 8.88 2.04
CA ASN A 78 -8.53 9.53 2.26
C ASN A 78 -9.40 9.45 0.96
N PRO A 79 -10.59 8.85 1.02
CA PRO A 79 -11.43 8.61 -0.16
C PRO A 79 -11.88 9.90 -0.86
N GLU A 80 -12.13 10.97 -0.10
CA GLU A 80 -12.58 12.25 -0.64
C GLU A 80 -11.45 12.94 -1.42
N LEU A 81 -10.25 12.97 -0.83
CA LEU A 81 -9.06 13.53 -1.49
C LEU A 81 -8.70 12.74 -2.75
N LEU A 82 -8.72 11.40 -2.66
CA LEU A 82 -8.44 10.52 -3.80
C LEU A 82 -9.45 10.73 -4.92
N SER A 83 -10.76 10.69 -4.62
CA SER A 83 -11.82 10.78 -5.62
C SER A 83 -11.81 12.14 -6.34
N LYS A 84 -11.61 13.22 -5.57
CA LYS A 84 -11.48 14.57 -6.13
C LYS A 84 -10.29 14.66 -7.08
N LYS A 85 -9.13 14.16 -6.66
CA LYS A 85 -7.90 14.19 -7.44
C LYS A 85 -8.03 13.39 -8.74
N VAL A 86 -8.56 12.17 -8.69
CA VAL A 86 -8.82 11.36 -9.89
C VAL A 86 -9.78 12.07 -10.85
N PHE A 87 -10.84 12.69 -10.32
CA PHE A 87 -11.79 13.45 -11.13
C PHE A 87 -11.16 14.67 -11.81
N GLU A 88 -10.31 15.41 -11.10
CA GLU A 88 -9.62 16.61 -11.62
C GLU A 88 -8.57 16.26 -12.67
N THR A 89 -7.77 15.23 -12.43
CA THR A 89 -6.66 14.87 -13.32
C THR A 89 -7.06 13.92 -14.46
N LYS A 90 -8.29 13.38 -14.42
CA LYS A 90 -8.77 12.34 -15.36
C LYS A 90 -7.85 11.13 -15.42
N LYS A 91 -7.29 10.75 -14.26
CA LYS A 91 -6.42 9.59 -14.12
C LYS A 91 -7.19 8.31 -14.50
N GLU A 92 -6.57 7.42 -15.26
CA GLU A 92 -7.07 6.06 -15.45
C GLU A 92 -6.99 5.28 -14.13
N THR A 93 -8.00 4.46 -13.85
CA THR A 93 -8.17 3.78 -12.57
C THR A 93 -8.30 2.28 -12.76
N GLY A 94 -7.65 1.50 -11.90
CA GLY A 94 -7.80 0.06 -11.82
C GLY A 94 -8.93 -0.38 -10.88
N GLU A 95 -9.08 -1.69 -10.69
CA GLU A 95 -10.11 -2.28 -9.83
C GLU A 95 -10.06 -1.76 -8.39
N ILE A 96 -8.84 -1.57 -7.86
CA ILE A 96 -8.64 -1.16 -6.47
C ILE A 96 -9.24 0.21 -6.16
N TYR A 97 -9.29 1.11 -7.15
CA TYR A 97 -9.84 2.46 -6.99
C TYR A 97 -11.27 2.44 -6.45
N TYR A 98 -12.10 1.48 -6.85
CA TYR A 98 -13.49 1.40 -6.37
C TYR A 98 -13.55 1.24 -4.84
N ARG A 99 -12.62 0.50 -4.25
CA ARG A 99 -12.54 0.30 -2.80
C ARG A 99 -11.97 1.54 -2.11
N SER A 100 -10.86 2.05 -2.61
CA SER A 100 -10.17 3.20 -2.04
C SER A 100 -11.03 4.47 -2.06
N SER A 101 -11.73 4.74 -3.18
CA SER A 101 -12.57 5.93 -3.37
C SER A 101 -13.84 5.93 -2.52
N ARG A 102 -14.25 4.76 -1.99
CA ARG A 102 -15.46 4.61 -1.16
C ARG A 102 -15.15 4.42 0.32
N GLY A 103 -13.88 4.51 0.71
CA GLY A 103 -13.41 4.35 2.07
C GLY A 103 -13.09 2.90 2.40
N SER A 104 -11.83 2.51 2.21
CA SER A 104 -11.29 1.28 2.76
C SER A 104 -11.04 1.41 4.27
N GLU A 105 -10.81 0.30 4.95
CA GLU A 105 -10.47 0.30 6.39
C GLU A 105 -9.15 1.05 6.62
N PRO A 106 -9.14 2.13 7.43
CA PRO A 106 -7.92 2.88 7.76
C PRO A 106 -6.98 2.18 8.73
N ASP A 107 -7.45 1.21 9.53
CA ASP A 107 -6.59 0.41 10.41
C ASP A 107 -5.75 -0.59 9.59
N ILE A 108 -4.70 -0.09 8.94
CA ILE A 108 -3.79 -0.90 8.13
C ILE A 108 -3.06 -1.97 8.96
N GLU A 109 -2.92 -1.75 10.27
CA GLU A 109 -2.29 -2.70 11.19
C GLU A 109 -3.16 -3.95 11.34
N LEU A 110 -4.49 -3.80 11.38
CA LEU A 110 -5.43 -4.93 11.38
C LEU A 110 -5.20 -5.84 10.17
N GLY A 111 -5.16 -5.28 8.96
CA GLY A 111 -4.95 -6.04 7.73
C GLY A 111 -3.61 -6.77 7.72
N MET A 112 -2.53 -6.08 8.12
CA MET A 112 -1.19 -6.67 8.18
C MET A 112 -1.11 -7.79 9.23
N LYS A 113 -1.70 -7.58 10.43
CA LYS A 113 -1.77 -8.62 11.47
C LYS A 113 -2.56 -9.84 11.01
N SER A 114 -3.72 -9.63 10.38
CA SER A 114 -4.53 -10.71 9.82
C SER A 114 -3.78 -11.48 8.74
N PHE A 115 -3.06 -10.78 7.85
CA PHE A 115 -2.21 -11.40 6.84
C PHE A 115 -1.10 -12.24 7.48
N CYS A 116 -0.28 -11.65 8.36
CA CYS A 116 0.80 -12.34 9.06
C CYS A 116 0.28 -13.57 9.82
N SER A 117 -0.81 -13.42 10.58
CA SER A 117 -1.40 -14.52 11.34
C SER A 117 -1.89 -15.66 10.43
N LEU A 118 -2.33 -15.37 9.21
CA LEU A 118 -2.77 -16.38 8.26
C LEU A 118 -1.56 -17.09 7.65
N ILE A 119 -0.57 -16.36 7.13
CA ILE A 119 0.59 -16.97 6.46
C ILE A 119 1.50 -17.74 7.42
N SER A 120 1.59 -17.34 8.69
CA SER A 120 2.35 -18.08 9.71
C SER A 120 1.78 -19.47 9.99
N GLN A 121 0.47 -19.68 9.81
CA GLN A 121 -0.14 -21.02 9.91
C GLN A 121 0.30 -21.95 8.78
N TYR A 122 0.78 -21.38 7.67
CA TYR A 122 1.29 -22.12 6.51
C TYR A 122 2.82 -22.15 6.44
N GLY A 123 3.52 -21.72 7.50
CA GLY A 123 4.97 -21.81 7.62
C GLY A 123 5.74 -20.71 6.87
N ALA A 124 5.10 -19.62 6.48
CA ALA A 124 5.79 -18.47 5.90
C ALA A 124 6.57 -17.68 6.97
N GLU A 125 7.77 -17.22 6.61
CA GLU A 125 8.61 -16.38 7.45
C GLU A 125 8.47 -14.91 7.06
N VAL A 126 8.38 -14.02 8.05
CA VAL A 126 8.29 -12.56 7.87
C VAL A 126 9.59 -11.94 8.36
N TYR A 127 10.34 -11.32 7.45
CA TYR A 127 11.72 -10.92 7.71
C TYR A 127 11.89 -9.46 8.17
N ASN A 128 11.03 -8.52 7.74
CA ASN A 128 11.11 -7.11 8.12
C ASN A 128 9.81 -6.34 7.82
N GLY A 129 9.61 -5.17 8.45
CA GLY A 129 8.47 -4.29 8.19
C GLY A 129 8.85 -2.81 8.32
N ASN A 130 8.22 -1.95 7.51
CA ASN A 130 8.37 -0.50 7.58
C ASN A 130 6.99 0.16 7.42
N GLU A 131 6.76 1.23 8.19
CA GLU A 131 5.56 2.06 8.07
C GLU A 131 5.97 3.46 7.60
N ALA A 132 5.31 3.95 6.55
CA ALA A 132 5.57 5.26 5.97
C ALA A 132 4.28 6.09 5.96
N LEU A 133 4.27 7.19 6.72
CA LEU A 133 3.20 8.19 6.72
C LEU A 133 3.55 9.30 5.71
N ILE A 134 2.75 9.43 4.65
CA ILE A 134 3.11 10.22 3.47
C ILE A 134 2.41 11.58 3.43
N ASP A 135 1.23 11.68 4.04
CA ASP A 135 0.46 12.92 4.13
C ASP A 135 0.26 13.28 5.62
N TYR A 136 1.21 14.06 6.17
CA TYR A 136 1.03 14.73 7.45
C TYR A 136 0.45 16.13 7.19
N GLU A 137 -0.87 16.29 7.30
CA GLU A 137 -1.41 17.62 7.59
C GLU A 137 -1.05 17.91 9.05
N GLU A 138 -0.17 18.89 9.31
CA GLU A 138 0.09 19.37 10.67
C GLU A 138 -1.25 19.64 11.35
N LYS A 139 -1.56 18.87 12.40
CA LYS A 139 -2.67 19.23 13.29
C LYS A 139 -2.36 20.62 13.82
N ILE A 140 -3.21 21.60 13.50
CA ILE A 140 -3.16 22.93 14.11
C ILE A 140 -3.33 22.71 15.62
N THR A 141 -2.23 22.78 16.35
CA THR A 141 -2.20 22.56 17.79
C THR A 141 -2.00 23.94 18.42
N ILE A 142 -3.01 24.45 19.12
CA ILE A 142 -2.90 25.68 19.89
C ILE A 142 -2.52 25.29 21.32
N ASP A 143 -1.29 25.61 21.70
CA ASP A 143 -0.83 25.55 23.09
C ASP A 143 -1.08 26.93 23.73
N ALA A 144 -1.80 26.96 24.84
CA ALA A 144 -2.19 28.19 25.53
C ALA A 144 -1.99 28.05 27.05
N SER A 145 -1.10 28.88 27.59
CA SER A 145 -0.91 29.07 29.02
C SER A 145 -1.71 30.28 29.48
N VAL A 146 -2.55 30.12 30.51
CA VAL A 146 -3.29 31.22 31.15
C VAL A 146 -2.70 31.41 32.55
N ASN A 147 -2.28 32.64 32.87
CA ASN A 147 -1.79 33.04 34.20
C ASN A 147 -2.92 33.12 35.22
#